data_AF-A0A928HDI6-F1
#
_entry.id   AF-A0A928HDI6-F1
#
_cell.length_a   1.000
_cell.length_b   1.000
_cell.length_c   1.000
_cell.angle_alpha   90.00
_cell.angle_beta   90.00
_cell.angle_gamma   90.00
#
_symmetry.space_group_name_H-M   'P 1'
#
loop_
_entity.id
_entity.type
_entity.pdbx_description
1 polymer ?
#
loop_
_entity_poly.entity_id
_entity_poly.type
_entity_poly.pdbx_seq_one_letter_code
_entity_poly.pdbx_strand_id
1 'polypeptide(L)'
;MSVESARAFCMKMMSDDEFRDSLGQAESAAGIRDIIANAGFSFNKFDLLKIVGELMGKKIEADELEGMVCGFYEEEVAAENPKAVENVTEWFRSLE
;
A
#
# COMPACT_ATOMS: atom_id res chain seq x y z
N MET A 1 10.74 11.49 -2.09
CA MET A 1 9.96 10.76 -1.07
C MET A 1 9.49 11.77 -0.03
N SER A 2 8.18 11.82 0.24
CA SER A 2 7.60 12.71 1.25
C SER A 2 6.49 12.04 2.06
N VAL A 3 6.40 12.44 3.33
CA VAL A 3 5.33 12.05 4.26
C VAL A 3 3.96 12.49 3.76
N GLU A 4 3.86 13.66 3.10
CA GLU A 4 2.59 14.10 2.51
C GLU A 4 2.14 13.19 1.36
N SER A 5 3.07 12.66 0.58
CA SER A 5 2.75 11.71 -0.48
C SER A 5 2.26 10.38 0.09
N ALA A 6 2.84 9.88 1.17
CA ALA A 6 2.35 8.69 1.86
C ALA A 6 0.93 8.90 2.41
N ARG A 7 0.66 10.09 2.97
CA ARG A 7 -0.68 10.47 3.45
C ARG A 7 -1.70 10.52 2.31
N ALA A 8 -1.37 11.16 1.21
CA ALA A 8 -2.23 11.24 0.04
C ALA A 8 -2.51 9.85 -0.55
N PHE A 9 -1.49 8.97 -0.57
CA PHE A 9 -1.66 7.57 -0.97
C PHE A 9 -2.64 6.83 -0.04
N CYS A 10 -2.47 6.90 1.28
CA CYS A 10 -3.41 6.26 2.21
C CYS A 10 -4.84 6.80 2.06
N MET A 11 -5.01 8.11 1.89
CA MET A 11 -6.32 8.71 1.66
C MET A 11 -6.95 8.22 0.35
N LYS A 12 -6.16 8.12 -0.73
CA LYS A 12 -6.65 7.59 -2.02
C LYS A 12 -7.04 6.13 -1.88
N MET A 13 -6.22 5.29 -1.23
CA MET A 13 -6.57 3.90 -0.92
C MET A 13 -7.90 3.77 -0.17
N MET A 14 -8.24 4.71 0.71
CA MET A 14 -9.50 4.66 1.47
C MET A 14 -10.73 5.18 0.71
N SER A 15 -10.55 5.94 -0.38
CA SER A 15 -11.64 6.67 -1.05
C SER A 15 -11.80 6.37 -2.54
N ASP A 16 -10.83 5.69 -3.14
CA ASP A 16 -10.76 5.44 -4.58
C ASP A 16 -10.70 3.94 -4.85
N ASP A 17 -11.88 3.39 -5.15
CA ASP A 17 -12.07 1.96 -5.43
C ASP A 17 -11.37 1.55 -6.73
N GLU A 18 -11.41 2.39 -7.77
CA GLU A 18 -10.73 2.12 -9.05
C GLU A 18 -9.21 2.02 -8.86
N PHE A 19 -8.66 2.88 -8.01
CA PHE A 19 -7.24 2.82 -7.67
C PHE A 19 -6.90 1.52 -6.92
N ARG A 20 -7.72 1.12 -5.94
CA ARG A 20 -7.55 -0.17 -5.23
C ARG A 20 -7.61 -1.35 -6.19
N ASP A 21 -8.60 -1.37 -7.07
CA ASP A 21 -8.78 -2.40 -8.09
C ASP A 21 -7.57 -2.47 -9.03
N SER A 22 -7.05 -1.33 -9.48
CA SER A 22 -5.89 -1.27 -10.37
C SER A 22 -4.65 -1.94 -9.77
N LEU A 23 -4.46 -1.74 -8.47
CA LEU A 23 -3.38 -2.36 -7.71
C LEU A 23 -3.65 -3.85 -7.43
N GLY A 24 -4.91 -4.25 -7.25
CA GLY A 24 -5.33 -5.66 -7.14
C GLY A 24 -5.18 -6.46 -8.43
N GLN A 25 -5.25 -5.77 -9.57
CA GLN A 25 -5.02 -6.33 -10.91
C GLN A 25 -3.55 -6.30 -11.32
N ALA A 26 -2.67 -5.70 -10.53
CA ALA A 26 -1.26 -5.63 -10.84
C ALA A 26 -0.62 -7.03 -10.83
N GLU A 27 -0.04 -7.42 -11.97
CA GLU A 27 0.55 -8.75 -12.15
C GLU A 27 1.89 -8.94 -11.42
N SER A 28 2.50 -7.87 -10.91
CA SER A 28 3.77 -7.91 -10.18
C SER A 28 3.96 -6.72 -9.23
N ALA A 29 4.91 -6.86 -8.29
CA ALA A 29 5.37 -5.77 -7.42
C ALA A 29 5.87 -4.53 -8.21
N ALA A 30 6.48 -4.75 -9.37
CA ALA A 30 6.90 -3.67 -10.27
C ALA A 30 5.68 -2.92 -10.84
N GLY A 31 4.63 -3.64 -11.24
CA GLY A 31 3.38 -3.03 -11.70
C GLY A 31 2.71 -2.16 -10.65
N ILE A 32 2.71 -2.61 -9.39
CA ILE A 32 2.24 -1.81 -8.25
C ILE A 32 3.05 -0.51 -8.12
N ARG A 33 4.39 -0.61 -8.20
CA ARG A 33 5.27 0.56 -8.15
C ARG A 33 4.97 1.55 -9.28
N ASP A 34 4.77 1.05 -10.49
CA ASP A 34 4.46 1.88 -11.65
C ASP A 34 3.10 2.58 -11.50
N ILE A 35 2.07 1.89 -11.00
CA ILE A 35 0.75 2.49 -10.72
C ILE A 35 0.88 3.64 -9.71
N ILE A 36 1.60 3.40 -8.62
CA ILE A 36 1.81 4.40 -7.55
C ILE A 36 2.61 5.59 -8.07
N ALA A 37 3.67 5.34 -8.85
CA ALA A 37 4.47 6.38 -9.47
C ALA A 37 3.68 7.20 -10.50
N ASN A 38 2.87 6.54 -11.34
CA ASN A 38 2.01 7.18 -12.34
C ASN A 38 0.90 8.02 -11.69
N ALA A 39 0.42 7.60 -10.52
CA ALA A 39 -0.50 8.40 -9.70
C ALA A 39 0.19 9.61 -9.02
N GLY A 40 1.50 9.77 -9.20
CA GLY A 40 2.28 10.90 -8.68
C GLY A 40 2.74 10.71 -7.23
N PHE A 41 2.68 9.50 -6.70
CA PHE A 41 3.12 9.24 -5.33
C PHE A 41 4.58 8.81 -5.25
N SER A 42 5.29 9.32 -4.25
CA SER A 42 6.67 8.98 -3.93
C SER A 42 6.88 9.04 -2.43
N PHE A 43 7.06 7.88 -1.79
CA PHE A 43 7.29 7.72 -0.36
C PHE A 43 8.15 6.48 -0.09
N ASN A 44 8.81 6.44 1.07
CA ASN A 44 9.52 5.25 1.56
C ASN A 44 8.66 4.48 2.59
N LYS A 45 9.18 3.34 3.04
CA LYS A 45 8.53 2.52 4.07
C LYS A 45 8.33 3.28 5.39
N PHE A 46 9.27 4.14 5.77
CA PHE A 46 9.19 4.92 7.00
C PHE A 46 8.08 5.98 6.96
N ASP A 47 7.92 6.67 5.83
CA ASP A 47 6.88 7.66 5.59
C ASP A 47 5.49 6.99 5.67
N LEU A 48 5.34 5.83 5.02
CA LEU A 48 4.11 5.04 5.06
C LEU A 48 3.81 4.57 6.49
N LEU A 49 4.81 4.04 7.20
CA LEU A 49 4.66 3.57 8.58
C LEU A 49 4.23 4.67 9.54
N LYS A 50 4.85 5.85 9.41
CA LYS A 50 4.50 7.02 10.21
C LYS A 50 3.04 7.41 9.97
N ILE A 51 2.62 7.51 8.72
CA ILE A 51 1.26 7.92 8.37
C ILE A 51 0.22 6.89 8.82
N VAL A 52 0.43 5.60 8.57
CA VAL A 52 -0.51 4.56 8.98
C VAL A 52 -0.60 4.52 10.51
N GLY A 53 0.51 4.72 11.23
CA GLY A 53 0.51 4.90 12.69
C GLY A 53 -0.31 6.10 13.16
N GLU A 54 -0.14 7.26 12.51
CA GLU A 54 -0.94 8.45 12.78
C GLU A 54 -2.44 8.22 12.55
N LEU A 55 -2.81 7.55 11.45
CA LEU A 55 -4.20 7.25 11.11
C LEU A 55 -4.86 6.29 12.11
N MET A 56 -4.09 5.32 12.62
CA MET A 56 -4.58 4.35 13.62
C MET A 56 -4.56 4.89 15.05
N GLY A 57 -3.96 6.06 15.28
CA GLY A 57 -3.81 6.64 16.62
C GLY A 57 -2.93 5.81 17.57
N LYS A 58 -2.10 4.91 17.03
CA LYS A 58 -1.16 4.09 17.81
C LYS A 58 0.20 4.01 17.12
N LYS A 59 1.26 3.76 17.89
CA LYS A 59 2.54 3.39 17.29
C LYS A 59 2.41 1.99 16.69
N ILE A 60 2.82 1.85 15.44
CA ILE A 60 2.77 0.59 14.68
C ILE A 60 4.20 0.22 14.35
N GLU A 61 4.57 -1.05 14.55
CA GLU A 61 5.86 -1.58 14.13
C GLU A 61 5.81 -2.05 12.66
N ALA A 62 6.97 -2.20 12.01
CA ALA A 62 7.04 -2.52 10.59
C ALA A 62 6.32 -3.83 10.21
N ASP A 63 6.33 -4.81 11.11
CA ASP A 63 5.69 -6.11 10.92
C ASP A 63 4.16 -6.02 11.04
N GLU A 64 3.65 -5.15 11.93
CA GLU A 64 2.22 -4.86 12.03
C GLU A 64 1.72 -4.12 10.78
N LEU A 65 2.53 -3.21 10.23
CA LEU A 65 2.20 -2.49 9.00
C LEU A 65 2.09 -3.44 7.80
N GLU A 66 3.02 -4.39 7.69
CA GLU A 66 2.98 -5.42 6.65
C GLU A 66 1.68 -6.23 6.76
N GLY A 67 1.35 -6.71 7.96
CA GLY A 67 0.11 -7.45 8.20
C GLY A 67 -1.15 -6.63 7.88
N MET A 68 -1.15 -5.32 8.17
CA MET A 68 -2.28 -4.45 7.87
C MET A 68 -2.44 -4.15 6.38
N VAL A 69 -1.35 -3.88 5.66
CA VAL A 69 -1.38 -3.62 4.22
C VAL A 69 -1.77 -4.89 3.47
N CYS A 70 -1.18 -6.04 3.83
CA CYS A 70 -1.49 -7.31 3.20
C CYS A 70 -2.89 -7.81 3.57
N GLY A 71 -3.31 -7.65 4.83
CA GLY A 71 -4.65 -8.02 5.29
C GLY A 71 -5.75 -7.15 4.66
N PHE A 72 -5.55 -5.83 4.56
CA PHE A 72 -6.48 -4.96 3.82
C PHE A 72 -6.59 -5.38 2.36
N TYR A 73 -5.46 -5.73 1.72
CA TYR A 73 -5.49 -6.26 0.36
C TYR A 73 -6.24 -7.57 0.25
N GLU A 74 -5.99 -8.51 1.14
CA GLU A 74 -6.64 -9.83 1.15
C GLU A 74 -8.16 -9.72 1.33
N GLU A 75 -8.62 -8.88 2.25
CA GLU A 75 -10.04 -8.73 2.58
C GLU A 75 -10.81 -7.88 1.56
N GLU A 76 -10.23 -6.75 1.13
CA GLU A 76 -10.97 -5.71 0.38
C GLU A 76 -10.67 -5.70 -1.13
N VAL A 77 -9.54 -6.27 -1.57
CA VAL A 77 -9.06 -6.11 -2.96
C VAL A 77 -8.78 -7.45 -3.66
N ALA A 78 -8.39 -8.47 -2.91
CA ALA A 78 -7.84 -9.72 -3.42
C ALA A 78 -8.62 -10.95 -2.96
N ALA A 79 -9.89 -10.79 -2.54
CA ALA A 79 -10.75 -11.87 -2.06
C ALA A 79 -10.82 -13.08 -3.01
N GLU A 80 -10.48 -12.90 -4.30
CA GLU A 80 -10.39 -13.95 -5.33
C GLU A 80 -9.02 -14.06 -6.02
N ASN A 81 -7.99 -13.30 -5.61
CA ASN A 81 -6.67 -13.27 -6.26
C ASN A 81 -5.49 -13.37 -5.27
N PRO A 82 -5.07 -14.58 -4.87
CA PRO A 82 -3.96 -14.77 -3.93
C PRO A 82 -2.61 -14.22 -4.42
N LYS A 83 -2.41 -14.08 -5.74
CA LYS A 83 -1.20 -13.45 -6.29
C LYS A 83 -1.12 -11.95 -6.00
N ALA A 84 -2.25 -11.27 -5.86
CA ALA A 84 -2.26 -9.84 -5.55
C ALA A 84 -1.65 -9.59 -4.15
N VAL A 85 -1.93 -10.46 -3.18
CA VAL A 85 -1.35 -10.37 -1.83
C VAL A 85 0.17 -10.60 -1.87
N GLU A 86 0.65 -11.58 -2.66
CA GLU A 86 2.08 -11.82 -2.86
C GLU A 86 2.78 -10.61 -3.51
N ASN A 87 2.19 -10.05 -4.56
CA ASN A 87 2.72 -8.89 -5.27
C ASN A 87 2.79 -7.64 -4.37
N VAL A 88 1.75 -7.38 -3.57
CA VAL A 88 1.72 -6.26 -2.61
C VAL A 88 2.74 -6.46 -1.50
N THR A 89 2.88 -7.69 -0.99
CA THR A 89 3.89 -8.02 0.03
C THR A 89 5.30 -7.79 -0.51
N GLU A 90 5.58 -8.27 -1.72
CA GLU A 90 6.88 -8.08 -2.37
C GLU A 90 7.15 -6.61 -2.67
N TRP A 91 6.15 -5.86 -3.15
CA TRP A 91 6.25 -4.42 -3.34
C TRP A 91 6.58 -3.70 -2.02
N PHE A 92 5.84 -3.99 -0.96
CA PHE A 92 6.02 -3.36 0.35
C PHE A 92 7.41 -3.65 0.93
N ARG A 93 7.91 -4.89 0.78
CA ARG A 93 9.28 -5.25 1.19
C ARG A 93 10.36 -4.60 0.34
N SER A 94 10.03 -4.21 -0.89
CA SER A 94 10.94 -3.50 -1.80
C SER A 94 11.04 -1.99 -1.54
N LEU A 95 10.21 -1.44 -0.64
CA LEU A 95 10.29 -0.03 -0.25
C LEU A 95 11.52 0.18 0.63
N GLU A 96 12.53 0.86 0.08
CA GLU A 96 13.72 1.35 0.80
C GLU A 96 13.38 2.53 1.71
#